data_AF-W4H4T9-F1
#
_entry.id   AF-W4H4T9-F1
#
_cell.length_a   1.000
_cell.length_b   1.000
_cell.length_c   1.000
_cell.angle_alpha   90.00
_cell.angle_beta   90.00
_cell.angle_gamma   90.00
#
_symmetry.space_group_name_H-M   'P 1'
#
loop_
_entity.id
_entity.type
_entity.pdbx_description
1 polymer ?
#
loop_
_entity_poly.entity_id
_entity_poly.type
_entity_poly.pdbx_seq_one_letter_code
_entity_poly.pdbx_strand_id
1 'polypeptide(L)'
;MQMILALLQTLLLCSLVHGTASASTCISALDGQVLDLRNSAHLVNDDYCDCVDGVDEPSTSACSHLPASMFHCRNEGILSLSVHTSRVHDGVCDCCDGTDERLGRCANTCHVEIGKRRERAMKDLVVLETGMMERKRRVRVLEAEDEKKAADLITHAAVQRELRQLKQKVQVFLDREARREFELQVASAKLKETVQNGKCLPSDRHLHVTDTPPNEDNVVPQASTTSTTTQASSSTEHQVASEFKQAQVKRILGHAVVYRQHGNWMSLSAYMHDVVETTKRMPVRTVSERRKQDFLGPFFHGGREGQVVVLTALLRGLGLVLSPVRLLVEGAWWLQYYWSHLLHCVLPSSVLSLWQTIVDAVELDWRYQKSLTLRRMSQGRVFWWYWYISSGAEVVWDAPVVTYKYLFPTLDMTVVLPEAKSLRKIIADIDHDLARTQLDMDALNQVDAVDYGDCCRILKGTCVMAQIEKYVYKVCPFEAVHQDKTLLGSWKRWQPQPNANEPLTMVFEDGERCWNGPSR
;
A
#
# COMPACT_ATOMS: atom_id res chain seq x y z
N MET A 1 24.41 22.19 -40.54
CA MET A 1 25.16 20.92 -40.62
C MET A 1 26.49 21.07 -41.37
N GLN A 2 26.53 21.52 -42.63
CA GLN A 2 27.78 21.69 -43.40
C GLN A 2 28.84 22.58 -42.71
N MET A 3 28.44 23.70 -42.08
CA MET A 3 29.38 24.60 -41.38
C MET A 3 30.09 23.93 -40.19
N ILE A 4 29.41 23.00 -39.50
CA ILE A 4 29.96 22.25 -38.36
C ILE A 4 30.93 21.18 -38.88
N LEU A 5 30.61 20.56 -40.02
CA LEU A 5 31.49 19.58 -40.67
C LEU A 5 32.80 20.22 -41.15
N ALA A 6 32.74 21.44 -41.70
CA ALA A 6 33.93 22.21 -42.09
C ALA A 6 34.82 22.58 -40.89
N LEU A 7 34.23 23.00 -39.77
CA LEU A 7 34.96 23.28 -38.52
C LEU A 7 35.60 22.01 -37.92
N LEU A 8 34.91 20.86 -37.98
CA LEU A 8 35.49 19.58 -37.58
C LEU A 8 36.64 19.14 -38.50
N GLN A 9 36.54 19.39 -39.82
CA GLN A 9 37.62 19.09 -40.76
C GLN A 9 38.85 19.99 -40.56
N THR A 10 38.69 21.28 -40.29
CA THR A 10 39.83 22.16 -39.98
C THR A 10 40.47 21.83 -38.63
N LEU A 11 39.68 21.43 -37.62
CA LEU A 11 40.22 20.91 -36.35
C LEU A 11 40.93 19.55 -36.50
N LEU A 12 40.46 18.67 -37.39
CA LEU A 12 41.16 17.41 -37.72
C LEU A 12 42.49 17.66 -38.44
N LEU A 13 42.52 18.62 -39.38
CA LEU A 13 43.74 19.01 -40.08
C LEU A 13 44.75 19.68 -39.13
N CYS A 14 44.29 20.49 -38.17
CA CYS A 14 45.17 21.13 -37.18
C CYS A 14 45.75 20.12 -36.15
N SER A 15 45.00 19.06 -35.83
CA SER A 15 45.49 17.98 -34.95
C SER A 15 46.42 16.99 -35.66
N LEU A 16 46.35 16.86 -37.00
CA LEU A 16 47.33 16.10 -37.79
C LEU A 16 48.69 16.81 -37.96
N VAL A 17 48.76 18.14 -37.79
CA VAL A 17 50.03 18.91 -37.83
C VAL A 17 50.80 18.85 -36.50
N HIS A 18 50.18 18.39 -35.41
CA HIS A 18 50.88 18.07 -34.16
C HIS A 18 51.54 16.68 -34.16
N GLY A 19 51.70 16.08 -35.35
CA GLY A 19 52.50 14.89 -35.56
C GLY A 19 54.00 15.19 -35.46
N THR A 20 54.60 14.80 -34.33
CA THR A 20 56.05 14.72 -34.11
C THR A 20 56.83 16.01 -34.42
N ALA A 21 56.66 17.02 -33.56
CA ALA A 21 57.75 17.98 -33.32
C ALA A 21 58.95 17.19 -32.76
N SER A 22 59.90 16.85 -33.62
CA SER A 22 61.18 16.28 -33.24
C SER A 22 61.88 17.23 -32.25
N ALA A 23 62.45 16.68 -31.18
CA ALA A 23 63.25 17.41 -30.18
C ALA A 23 64.59 17.86 -30.77
N SER A 24 64.54 18.73 -31.77
CA SER A 24 65.68 19.18 -32.57
C SER A 24 65.69 20.68 -32.83
N THR A 25 64.64 21.41 -32.45
CA THR A 25 64.61 22.87 -32.59
C THR A 25 64.12 23.50 -31.30
N CYS A 26 64.82 24.53 -30.82
CA CYS A 26 64.43 25.30 -29.64
C CYS A 26 64.51 26.81 -29.91
N ILE A 27 64.01 27.63 -29.00
CA ILE A 27 64.19 29.09 -29.04
C ILE A 27 65.39 29.46 -28.18
N SER A 28 66.32 30.24 -28.73
CA SER A 28 67.49 30.76 -28.01
C SER A 28 67.08 31.71 -26.87
N ALA A 29 67.62 31.48 -25.68
CA ALA A 29 67.49 32.35 -24.51
C ALA A 29 68.31 33.65 -24.63
N LEU A 30 69.33 33.67 -25.49
CA LEU A 30 70.19 34.84 -25.75
C LEU A 30 69.53 35.81 -26.76
N ASP A 31 69.19 35.30 -27.95
CA ASP A 31 68.77 36.14 -29.10
C ASP A 31 67.30 35.95 -29.52
N GLY A 32 66.57 35.02 -28.91
CA GLY A 32 65.17 34.72 -29.28
C GLY A 32 64.98 34.05 -30.65
N GLN A 33 66.06 33.68 -31.33
CA GLN A 33 66.04 33.02 -32.64
C GLN A 33 65.80 31.51 -32.51
N VAL A 34 65.32 30.86 -33.58
CA VAL A 34 65.15 29.41 -33.61
C VAL A 34 66.51 28.74 -33.87
N LEU A 35 66.97 27.96 -32.90
CA LEU A 35 68.17 27.12 -32.99
C LEU A 35 67.78 25.71 -33.47
N ASP A 36 68.60 25.11 -34.33
CA ASP A 36 68.46 23.71 -34.79
C ASP A 36 69.58 22.85 -34.20
N LEU A 37 69.27 22.21 -33.07
CA LEU A 37 70.17 21.40 -32.24
C LEU A 37 70.79 20.21 -33.00
N ARG A 38 70.25 19.81 -34.17
CA ARG A 38 70.87 18.78 -35.02
C ARG A 38 72.10 19.29 -35.77
N ASN A 39 72.10 20.56 -36.14
CA ASN A 39 73.19 21.20 -36.87
C ASN A 39 74.24 21.81 -35.92
N SER A 40 73.84 22.12 -34.68
CA SER A 40 74.69 22.70 -33.63
C SER A 40 74.93 21.74 -32.46
N ALA A 41 75.36 20.51 -32.74
CA ALA A 41 75.57 19.44 -31.73
C ALA A 41 76.64 19.74 -30.65
N HIS A 42 77.31 20.90 -30.71
CA HIS A 42 78.20 21.40 -29.65
C HIS A 42 77.41 22.15 -28.55
N LEU A 43 76.22 22.67 -28.85
CA LEU A 43 75.32 23.38 -27.91
C LEU A 43 74.36 22.38 -27.22
N VAL A 44 74.85 21.18 -26.90
CA VAL A 44 74.04 20.08 -26.37
C VAL A 44 74.86 19.30 -25.33
N ASN A 45 74.53 19.48 -24.07
CA ASN A 45 75.30 19.10 -22.88
C ASN A 45 76.68 19.78 -22.80
N ASP A 46 76.72 21.10 -22.96
CA ASP A 46 77.94 21.90 -22.87
C ASP A 46 78.09 22.70 -21.55
N ASP A 47 77.25 22.39 -20.57
CA ASP A 47 77.13 23.06 -19.26
C ASP A 47 76.66 24.53 -19.37
N TYR A 48 76.04 24.94 -20.48
CA TYR A 48 75.39 26.23 -20.67
C TYR A 48 73.92 26.09 -21.11
N CYS A 49 73.04 27.02 -20.70
CA CYS A 49 71.61 26.97 -21.04
C CYS A 49 71.29 27.98 -22.16
N ASP A 50 71.32 27.50 -23.39
CA ASP A 50 71.02 28.22 -24.62
C ASP A 50 69.52 28.21 -24.98
N CYS A 51 68.75 27.18 -24.59
CA CYS A 51 67.33 27.05 -24.93
C CYS A 51 66.40 27.56 -23.81
N VAL A 52 65.39 28.35 -24.18
CA VAL A 52 64.32 28.80 -23.25
C VAL A 52 63.55 27.64 -22.61
N ASP A 53 63.45 26.51 -23.32
CA ASP A 53 62.76 25.30 -22.86
C ASP A 53 63.69 24.28 -22.15
N GLY A 54 65.01 24.51 -22.13
CA GLY A 54 66.00 23.62 -21.50
C GLY A 54 66.16 22.23 -22.16
N VAL A 55 66.01 22.16 -23.49
CA VAL A 55 66.06 20.91 -24.30
C VAL A 55 67.48 20.59 -24.80
N ASP A 56 68.34 21.60 -24.85
CA ASP A 56 69.80 21.57 -25.04
C ASP A 56 70.54 20.76 -23.98
N GLU A 57 70.14 20.88 -22.71
CA GLU A 57 70.88 20.32 -21.56
C GLU A 57 70.15 19.16 -20.86
N PRO A 58 69.85 18.03 -21.54
CA PRO A 58 69.16 16.89 -20.94
C PRO A 58 70.04 16.06 -19.98
N SER A 59 71.36 16.30 -19.95
CA SER A 59 72.35 15.56 -19.15
C SER A 59 73.25 16.42 -18.25
N THR A 60 72.95 17.71 -18.07
CA THR A 60 73.69 18.62 -17.17
C THR A 60 72.74 19.35 -16.22
N SER A 61 73.30 20.18 -15.33
CA SER A 61 72.55 21.05 -14.41
C SER A 61 72.37 22.49 -14.89
N ALA A 62 72.80 22.82 -16.11
CA ALA A 62 72.90 24.22 -16.56
C ALA A 62 71.54 24.93 -16.67
N CYS A 63 70.50 24.22 -17.12
CA CYS A 63 69.13 24.73 -17.20
C CYS A 63 68.32 24.64 -15.89
N SER A 64 68.97 24.44 -14.74
CA SER A 64 68.34 24.28 -13.41
C SER A 64 67.47 25.44 -12.90
N HIS A 65 67.48 26.58 -13.58
CA HIS A 65 66.55 27.69 -13.30
C HIS A 65 65.16 27.49 -13.93
N LEU A 66 65.02 26.54 -14.88
CA LEU A 66 63.76 26.23 -15.57
C LEU A 66 63.04 25.05 -14.88
N PRO A 67 61.81 25.24 -14.34
CA PRO A 67 61.08 24.19 -13.62
C PRO A 67 60.58 23.05 -14.51
N ALA A 68 60.65 23.22 -15.83
CA ALA A 68 60.32 22.19 -16.81
C ALA A 68 61.52 21.30 -17.18
N SER A 69 62.75 21.67 -16.80
CA SER A 69 63.96 20.94 -17.15
C SER A 69 64.10 19.67 -16.29
N MET A 70 64.13 18.51 -16.94
CA MET A 70 64.11 17.20 -16.29
C MET A 70 65.15 16.27 -16.90
N PHE A 71 66.13 15.85 -16.09
CA PHE A 71 67.07 14.79 -16.42
C PHE A 71 66.36 13.43 -16.38
N HIS A 72 66.63 12.56 -17.34
CA HIS A 72 66.11 11.20 -17.37
C HIS A 72 67.16 10.19 -16.91
N CYS A 73 66.97 9.61 -15.72
CA CYS A 73 67.84 8.53 -15.24
C CYS A 73 67.78 7.35 -16.22
N ARG A 74 68.95 6.85 -16.64
CA ARG A 74 69.04 5.79 -17.67
C ARG A 74 68.46 4.46 -17.20
N ASN A 75 68.61 4.16 -15.90
CA ASN A 75 67.95 3.11 -15.12
C ASN A 75 67.57 1.85 -15.93
N GLU A 76 68.55 1.03 -16.30
CA GLU A 76 68.34 -0.14 -17.17
C GLU A 76 67.19 -1.06 -16.68
N GLY A 77 66.03 -0.96 -17.32
CA GLY A 77 64.83 -1.74 -17.01
C GLY A 77 63.54 -0.91 -16.87
N ILE A 78 62.80 -1.16 -15.78
CA ILE A 78 61.39 -0.72 -15.60
C ILE A 78 61.30 0.59 -14.79
N LEU A 79 62.42 1.12 -14.29
CA LEU A 79 62.45 2.30 -13.42
C LEU A 79 62.66 3.59 -14.21
N SER A 80 61.69 3.98 -15.04
CA SER A 80 61.66 5.36 -15.55
C SER A 80 61.52 6.34 -14.37
N LEU A 81 62.59 7.08 -14.13
CA LEU A 81 62.64 8.17 -13.15
C LEU A 81 63.18 9.39 -13.90
N SER A 82 62.54 10.53 -13.69
CA SER A 82 63.08 11.82 -14.08
C SER A 82 63.29 12.65 -12.82
N VAL A 83 64.46 13.27 -12.73
CA VAL A 83 64.85 14.17 -11.65
C VAL A 83 65.03 15.57 -12.24
N HIS A 84 64.87 16.60 -11.42
CA HIS A 84 65.09 17.97 -11.88
C HIS A 84 66.58 18.18 -12.19
N THR A 85 66.93 18.93 -13.24
CA THR A 85 68.33 19.14 -13.66
C THR A 85 69.23 19.71 -12.55
N SER A 86 68.66 20.45 -11.58
CA SER A 86 69.38 20.94 -10.41
C SER A 86 70.00 19.87 -9.49
N ARG A 87 69.67 18.59 -9.72
CA ARG A 87 70.19 17.41 -8.98
C ARG A 87 71.26 16.64 -9.75
N VAL A 88 71.53 17.03 -10.99
CA VAL A 88 72.64 16.47 -11.76
C VAL A 88 73.93 17.07 -11.22
N HIS A 89 74.91 16.24 -10.87
CA HIS A 89 76.20 16.63 -10.32
C HIS A 89 76.19 17.43 -8.99
N ASP A 90 75.08 17.42 -8.21
CA ASP A 90 74.97 18.15 -6.94
C ASP A 90 75.69 17.47 -5.74
N GLY A 91 76.06 16.19 -5.90
CA GLY A 91 76.72 15.36 -4.89
C GLY A 91 75.81 14.38 -4.16
N VAL A 92 74.53 14.31 -4.49
CA VAL A 92 73.53 13.37 -3.96
C VAL A 92 73.22 12.31 -5.02
N CYS A 93 73.10 11.04 -4.61
CA CYS A 93 72.68 9.96 -5.51
C CYS A 93 71.14 9.87 -5.53
N ASP A 94 70.50 10.49 -6.51
CA ASP A 94 69.05 10.48 -6.75
C ASP A 94 68.62 9.44 -7.82
N CYS A 95 69.45 9.16 -8.82
CA CYS A 95 69.23 8.07 -9.78
C CYS A 95 69.77 6.74 -9.21
N CYS A 96 68.98 5.66 -9.33
CA CYS A 96 69.35 4.36 -8.76
C CYS A 96 70.56 3.70 -9.45
N ASP A 97 70.90 4.11 -10.67
CA ASP A 97 72.06 3.65 -11.41
C ASP A 97 73.32 4.53 -11.19
N GLY A 98 73.14 5.72 -10.61
CA GLY A 98 74.19 6.72 -10.42
C GLY A 98 74.55 7.52 -11.68
N THR A 99 73.66 7.62 -12.68
CA THR A 99 73.91 8.37 -13.93
C THR A 99 73.74 9.88 -13.84
N ASP A 100 73.13 10.35 -12.75
CA ASP A 100 73.07 11.74 -12.29
C ASP A 100 74.41 12.29 -11.79
N GLU A 101 75.32 11.40 -11.36
CA GLU A 101 76.56 11.75 -10.69
C GLU A 101 77.81 11.33 -11.43
N ARG A 102 78.93 12.00 -11.12
CA ARG A 102 80.21 11.70 -11.77
C ARG A 102 80.65 10.26 -11.46
N LEU A 103 81.12 9.57 -12.50
CA LEU A 103 81.61 8.19 -12.46
C LEU A 103 82.46 7.89 -11.21
N GLY A 104 82.01 6.93 -10.40
CA GLY A 104 82.69 6.47 -9.19
C GLY A 104 82.19 7.08 -7.87
N ARG A 105 81.28 8.07 -7.89
CA ARG A 105 80.65 8.61 -6.67
C ARG A 105 79.46 7.79 -6.19
N CYS A 106 78.57 7.40 -7.10
CA CYS A 106 77.37 6.61 -6.79
C CYS A 106 77.53 5.15 -7.24
N ALA A 107 76.83 4.24 -6.55
CA ALA A 107 76.81 2.81 -6.85
C ALA A 107 75.41 2.38 -7.31
N ASN A 108 75.34 1.48 -8.29
CA ASN A 108 74.06 1.03 -8.86
C ASN A 108 73.26 0.18 -7.83
N THR A 109 72.19 0.77 -7.32
CA THR A 109 71.24 0.17 -6.37
C THR A 109 69.88 -0.16 -7.00
N CYS A 110 69.69 0.02 -8.32
CA CYS A 110 68.42 -0.24 -9.01
C CYS A 110 67.86 -1.64 -8.73
N HIS A 111 68.71 -2.65 -8.58
CA HIS A 111 68.29 -4.02 -8.24
C HIS A 111 67.54 -4.09 -6.89
N VAL A 112 67.97 -3.30 -5.89
CA VAL A 112 67.30 -3.19 -4.58
C VAL A 112 65.96 -2.48 -4.70
N GLU A 113 65.89 -1.41 -5.50
CA GLU A 113 64.66 -0.66 -5.71
C GLU A 113 63.60 -1.44 -6.48
N ILE A 114 64.01 -2.15 -7.53
CA ILE A 114 63.15 -3.08 -8.28
C ILE A 114 62.61 -4.16 -7.32
N GLY A 115 63.46 -4.70 -6.44
CA GLY A 115 63.04 -5.63 -5.39
C GLY A 115 61.96 -5.04 -4.48
N LYS A 116 62.19 -3.84 -3.90
CA LYS A 116 61.24 -3.12 -3.04
C LYS A 116 59.93 -2.80 -3.76
N ARG A 117 59.96 -2.37 -5.03
CA ARG A 117 58.73 -2.09 -5.81
C ARG A 117 57.95 -3.37 -6.13
N ARG A 118 58.64 -4.47 -6.48
CA ARG A 118 58.01 -5.79 -6.68
C ARG A 118 57.37 -6.32 -5.40
N GLU A 119 58.02 -6.18 -4.25
CA GLU A 119 57.47 -6.61 -2.96
C GLU A 119 56.19 -5.82 -2.59
N ARG A 120 56.17 -4.50 -2.81
CA ARG A 120 54.96 -3.67 -2.65
C ARG A 120 53.85 -4.12 -3.59
N ALA A 121 54.13 -4.17 -4.90
CA ALA A 121 53.16 -4.59 -5.91
C ALA A 121 52.60 -6.00 -5.66
N MET A 122 53.40 -6.92 -5.12
CA MET A 122 52.95 -8.27 -4.74
C MET A 122 52.01 -8.23 -3.52
N LYS A 123 52.29 -7.41 -2.51
CA LYS A 123 51.38 -7.19 -1.37
C LYS A 123 50.06 -6.57 -1.83
N ASP A 124 50.14 -5.55 -2.69
CA ASP A 124 48.96 -4.88 -3.27
C ASP A 124 48.12 -5.84 -4.11
N LEU A 125 48.76 -6.70 -4.92
CA LEU A 125 48.08 -7.74 -5.72
C LEU A 125 47.29 -8.72 -4.83
N VAL A 126 47.87 -9.20 -3.73
CA VAL A 126 47.18 -10.10 -2.79
C VAL A 126 45.97 -9.42 -2.14
N VAL A 127 46.08 -8.13 -1.78
CA VAL A 127 44.95 -7.33 -1.28
C VAL A 127 43.87 -7.14 -2.34
N LEU A 128 44.25 -6.89 -3.60
CA LEU A 128 43.30 -6.75 -4.71
C LEU A 128 42.58 -8.08 -5.02
N GLU A 129 43.30 -9.20 -5.11
CA GLU A 129 42.71 -10.52 -5.38
C GLU A 129 41.72 -10.93 -4.27
N THR A 130 42.09 -10.76 -3.00
CA THR A 130 41.21 -11.05 -1.86
C THR A 130 39.98 -10.12 -1.83
N GLY A 131 40.16 -8.83 -2.11
CA GLY A 131 39.06 -7.87 -2.25
C GLY A 131 38.10 -8.21 -3.41
N MET A 132 38.62 -8.62 -4.57
CA MET A 132 37.81 -9.05 -5.71
C MET A 132 37.03 -10.33 -5.42
N MET A 133 37.63 -11.31 -4.72
CA MET A 133 36.95 -12.54 -4.33
C MET A 133 35.77 -12.27 -3.38
N GLU A 134 35.96 -11.45 -2.35
CA GLU A 134 34.88 -11.07 -1.42
C GLU A 134 33.80 -10.22 -2.11
N ARG A 135 34.17 -9.28 -3.00
CA ARG A 135 33.19 -8.54 -3.83
C ARG A 135 32.34 -9.49 -4.67
N LYS A 136 32.96 -10.46 -5.35
CA LYS A 136 32.25 -11.45 -6.18
C LYS A 136 31.35 -12.36 -5.36
N ARG A 137 31.73 -12.71 -4.13
CA ARG A 137 30.88 -13.44 -3.19
C ARG A 137 29.63 -12.63 -2.82
N ARG A 138 29.78 -11.34 -2.49
CA ARG A 138 28.65 -10.49 -2.09
C ARG A 138 27.68 -10.21 -3.23
N VAL A 139 28.17 -9.99 -4.45
CA VAL A 139 27.30 -9.86 -5.64
C VAL A 139 26.38 -11.07 -5.78
N ARG A 140 26.91 -12.30 -5.66
CA ARG A 140 26.10 -13.53 -5.68
C ARG A 140 25.08 -13.65 -4.55
N VAL A 141 25.39 -13.11 -3.36
CA VAL A 141 24.43 -13.07 -2.24
C VAL A 141 23.29 -12.11 -2.56
N LEU A 142 23.59 -10.93 -3.07
CA LEU A 142 22.58 -9.94 -3.49
C LEU A 142 21.71 -10.46 -4.66
N GLU A 143 22.32 -11.08 -5.67
CA GLU A 143 21.60 -11.74 -6.78
C GLU A 143 20.62 -12.80 -6.23
N ALA A 144 21.07 -13.66 -5.31
CA ALA A 144 20.23 -14.67 -4.68
C ALA A 144 19.16 -14.09 -3.72
N GLU A 145 19.39 -12.92 -3.13
CA GLU A 145 18.38 -12.18 -2.35
C GLU A 145 17.32 -11.56 -3.26
N ASP A 146 17.70 -11.00 -4.41
CA ASP A 146 16.79 -10.46 -5.42
C ASP A 146 15.91 -11.55 -6.04
N GLU A 147 16.50 -12.70 -6.40
CA GLU A 147 15.76 -13.87 -6.92
C GLU A 147 14.71 -14.37 -5.89
N LYS A 148 15.11 -14.50 -4.62
CA LYS A 148 14.19 -14.89 -3.53
C LYS A 148 13.08 -13.88 -3.36
N LYS A 149 13.41 -12.59 -3.24
CA LYS A 149 12.44 -11.51 -3.09
C LYS A 149 11.45 -11.48 -4.26
N ALA A 150 11.90 -11.68 -5.50
CA ALA A 150 11.03 -11.75 -6.66
C ALA A 150 10.07 -12.95 -6.59
N ALA A 151 10.56 -14.12 -6.16
CA ALA A 151 9.73 -15.30 -5.94
C ALA A 151 8.71 -15.10 -4.81
N ASP A 152 9.14 -14.54 -3.68
CA ASP A 152 8.30 -14.23 -2.52
C ASP A 152 7.20 -13.24 -2.92
N LEU A 153 7.53 -12.15 -3.62
CA LEU A 153 6.54 -11.17 -4.10
C LEU A 153 5.50 -11.81 -5.03
N ILE A 154 5.91 -12.72 -5.93
CA ILE A 154 4.99 -13.47 -6.80
C ILE A 154 4.09 -14.41 -6.00
N THR A 155 4.63 -15.11 -4.99
CA THR A 155 3.85 -16.05 -4.17
C THR A 155 2.88 -15.32 -3.24
N HIS A 156 3.31 -14.26 -2.54
CA HIS A 156 2.43 -13.42 -1.71
C HIS A 156 1.32 -12.78 -2.56
N ALA A 157 1.63 -12.24 -3.75
CA ALA A 157 0.62 -11.71 -4.66
C ALA A 157 -0.37 -12.78 -5.14
N ALA A 158 0.08 -14.04 -5.31
CA ALA A 158 -0.80 -15.16 -5.66
C ALA A 158 -1.71 -15.58 -4.49
N VAL A 159 -1.17 -15.63 -3.25
CA VAL A 159 -1.92 -15.90 -2.01
C VAL A 159 -2.97 -14.84 -1.77
N GLN A 160 -2.62 -13.56 -1.94
CA GLN A 160 -3.55 -12.45 -1.77
C GLN A 160 -4.74 -12.54 -2.74
N ARG A 161 -4.53 -13.00 -3.98
CA ARG A 161 -5.62 -13.24 -4.96
C ARG A 161 -6.54 -14.38 -4.53
N GLU A 162 -6.00 -15.53 -4.12
CA GLU A 162 -6.84 -16.67 -3.67
C GLU A 162 -7.59 -16.35 -2.36
N LEU A 163 -6.96 -15.64 -1.41
CA LEU A 163 -7.62 -15.16 -0.19
C LEU A 163 -8.78 -14.19 -0.48
N ARG A 164 -8.61 -13.24 -1.41
CA ARG A 164 -9.70 -12.35 -1.87
C ARG A 164 -10.85 -13.13 -2.51
N GLN A 165 -10.55 -14.15 -3.32
CA GLN A 165 -11.57 -15.04 -3.89
C GLN A 165 -12.29 -15.88 -2.83
N LEU A 166 -11.56 -16.39 -1.82
CA LEU A 166 -12.15 -17.10 -0.70
C LEU A 166 -13.07 -16.16 0.11
N LYS A 167 -12.61 -14.94 0.43
CA LYS A 167 -13.43 -13.93 1.12
C LYS A 167 -14.74 -13.68 0.37
N GLN A 168 -14.69 -13.44 -0.94
CA GLN A 168 -15.90 -13.24 -1.75
C GLN A 168 -16.86 -14.44 -1.70
N LYS A 169 -16.35 -15.68 -1.78
CA LYS A 169 -17.18 -16.88 -1.64
C LYS A 169 -17.83 -16.95 -0.26
N VAL A 170 -17.05 -16.80 0.81
CA VAL A 170 -17.53 -16.85 2.20
C VAL A 170 -18.52 -15.72 2.49
N GLN A 171 -18.34 -14.53 1.90
CA GLN A 171 -19.27 -13.41 2.00
C GLN A 171 -20.68 -13.78 1.51
N VAL A 172 -20.81 -14.49 0.38
CA VAL A 172 -22.12 -14.94 -0.12
C VAL A 172 -22.82 -15.88 0.86
N PHE A 173 -22.07 -16.75 1.56
CA PHE A 173 -22.62 -17.59 2.62
C PHE A 173 -22.97 -16.78 3.88
N LEU A 174 -22.14 -15.80 4.27
CA LEU A 174 -22.46 -14.90 5.38
C LEU A 174 -23.72 -14.08 5.11
N ASP A 175 -23.85 -13.47 3.93
CA ASP A 175 -25.00 -12.65 3.55
C ASP A 175 -26.31 -13.46 3.59
N ARG A 176 -26.25 -14.76 3.25
CA ARG A 176 -27.36 -15.69 3.36
C ARG A 176 -27.76 -15.95 4.83
N GLU A 177 -26.81 -16.27 5.68
CA GLU A 177 -27.12 -16.56 7.10
C GLU A 177 -27.48 -15.28 7.87
N ALA A 178 -26.95 -14.11 7.49
CA ALA A 178 -27.34 -12.81 8.02
C ALA A 178 -28.80 -12.45 7.65
N ARG A 179 -29.28 -12.82 6.46
CA ARG A 179 -30.71 -12.68 6.10
C ARG A 179 -31.61 -13.57 6.97
N ARG A 180 -31.20 -14.82 7.23
CA ARG A 180 -31.92 -15.74 8.13
C ARG A 180 -31.94 -15.23 9.58
N GLU A 181 -30.82 -14.70 10.05
CA GLU A 181 -30.70 -14.05 11.36
C GLU A 181 -31.67 -12.87 11.47
N PHE A 182 -31.70 -11.98 10.47
CA PHE A 182 -32.66 -10.87 10.40
C PHE A 182 -34.13 -11.35 10.38
N GLU A 183 -34.47 -12.36 9.58
CA GLU A 183 -35.82 -12.95 9.54
C GLU A 183 -36.25 -13.48 10.92
N LEU A 184 -35.35 -14.14 11.64
CA LEU A 184 -35.60 -14.65 12.99
C LEU A 184 -35.71 -13.52 14.04
N GLN A 185 -34.87 -12.48 13.96
CA GLN A 185 -34.96 -11.29 14.83
C GLN A 185 -36.29 -10.54 14.64
N VAL A 186 -36.77 -10.40 13.41
CA VAL A 186 -38.08 -9.80 13.12
C VAL A 186 -39.22 -10.72 13.60
N ALA A 187 -39.07 -12.04 13.49
CA ALA A 187 -40.07 -12.99 13.98
C ALA A 187 -40.17 -13.00 15.52
N SER A 188 -39.04 -12.97 16.24
CA SER A 188 -39.04 -12.92 17.71
C SER A 188 -39.48 -11.55 18.25
N ALA A 189 -39.13 -10.45 17.58
CA ALA A 189 -39.68 -9.13 17.89
C ALA A 189 -41.21 -9.09 17.78
N LYS A 190 -41.77 -9.64 16.69
CA LYS A 190 -43.23 -9.77 16.51
C LYS A 190 -43.88 -10.64 17.58
N LEU A 191 -43.23 -11.75 17.98
CA LEU A 191 -43.71 -12.60 19.08
C LEU A 191 -43.71 -11.85 20.43
N LYS A 192 -42.66 -11.06 20.71
CA LYS A 192 -42.62 -10.19 21.89
C LYS A 192 -43.75 -9.16 21.86
N GLU A 193 -43.99 -8.51 20.73
CA GLU A 193 -45.11 -7.56 20.55
C GLU A 193 -46.50 -8.22 20.70
N THR A 194 -46.74 -9.43 20.18
CA THR A 194 -48.05 -10.09 20.32
C THR A 194 -48.32 -10.54 21.76
N VAL A 195 -47.30 -11.05 22.46
CA VAL A 195 -47.37 -11.38 23.89
C VAL A 195 -47.66 -10.14 24.73
N GLN A 196 -46.95 -9.03 24.47
CA GLN A 196 -47.08 -7.78 25.22
C GLN A 196 -48.42 -7.07 24.98
N ASN A 197 -49.06 -7.28 23.81
CA ASN A 197 -50.40 -6.78 23.49
C ASN A 197 -51.55 -7.71 23.95
N GLY A 198 -51.28 -8.69 24.81
CA GLY A 198 -52.33 -9.46 25.53
C GLY A 198 -53.18 -10.42 24.67
N LYS A 199 -52.81 -10.67 23.41
CA LYS A 199 -53.49 -11.66 22.57
C LYS A 199 -52.87 -13.05 22.82
N CYS A 200 -53.56 -13.84 23.64
CA CYS A 200 -53.19 -15.23 23.88
C CYS A 200 -53.16 -16.02 22.56
N LEU A 201 -52.06 -16.75 22.32
CA LEU A 201 -51.98 -17.75 21.26
C LEU A 201 -52.95 -18.91 21.55
N PRO A 202 -53.56 -19.53 20.53
CA PRO A 202 -54.24 -20.82 20.70
C PRO A 202 -53.21 -21.84 21.19
N SER A 203 -53.46 -22.44 22.35
CA SER A 203 -52.59 -23.47 22.90
C SER A 203 -52.78 -24.76 22.11
N ASP A 204 -51.76 -25.19 21.37
CA ASP A 204 -51.68 -26.54 20.83
C ASP A 204 -50.34 -27.21 21.17
N ARG A 205 -50.46 -28.24 22.02
CA ARG A 205 -49.54 -29.35 22.31
C ARG A 205 -48.07 -29.06 22.67
N HIS A 206 -47.79 -29.32 23.95
CA HIS A 206 -46.52 -29.76 24.52
C HIS A 206 -45.41 -30.17 23.54
N LEU A 207 -44.35 -29.35 23.49
CA LEU A 207 -43.00 -29.85 23.25
C LEU A 207 -42.20 -29.57 24.53
N HIS A 208 -41.88 -30.61 25.30
CA HIS A 208 -41.01 -30.47 26.46
C HIS A 208 -39.58 -30.18 26.01
N VAL A 209 -39.07 -29.01 26.38
CA VAL A 209 -37.64 -28.73 26.44
C VAL A 209 -37.31 -28.43 27.90
N THR A 210 -36.53 -29.32 28.52
CA THR A 210 -36.00 -29.12 29.87
C THR A 210 -34.68 -28.38 29.76
N ASP A 211 -34.67 -27.11 30.16
CA ASP A 211 -33.42 -26.36 30.35
C ASP A 211 -32.76 -26.76 31.68
N THR A 212 -31.64 -27.48 31.58
CA THR A 212 -30.59 -27.48 32.61
C THR A 212 -29.23 -27.39 31.92
N PRO A 213 -28.42 -26.36 32.16
CA PRO A 213 -27.10 -26.25 31.57
C PRO A 213 -26.11 -27.17 32.30
N PRO A 214 -25.24 -27.91 31.60
CA PRO A 214 -24.01 -28.43 32.20
C PRO A 214 -22.96 -27.32 32.24
N ASN A 215 -22.31 -27.16 33.40
CA ASN A 215 -21.15 -26.29 33.57
C ASN A 215 -19.99 -26.69 32.64
N GLU A 216 -19.14 -25.72 32.32
CA GLU A 216 -17.76 -26.00 31.93
C GLU A 216 -17.02 -26.66 33.11
N ASP A 217 -16.34 -27.77 32.85
CA ASP A 217 -15.05 -28.07 33.48
C ASP A 217 -14.34 -29.24 32.77
N ASN A 218 -13.09 -28.99 32.36
CA ASN A 218 -11.98 -29.93 32.12
C ASN A 218 -12.23 -31.27 31.39
N VAL A 219 -11.52 -31.51 30.26
CA VAL A 219 -10.57 -32.63 30.09
C VAL A 219 -9.61 -32.37 28.91
N VAL A 220 -8.34 -32.73 29.11
CA VAL A 220 -7.20 -32.62 28.18
C VAL A 220 -7.31 -33.64 27.02
N PRO A 221 -6.85 -33.33 25.78
CA PRO A 221 -6.83 -34.31 24.70
C PRO A 221 -5.69 -35.33 24.87
N GLN A 222 -6.02 -36.62 24.84
CA GLN A 222 -5.06 -37.69 24.52
C GLN A 222 -5.41 -38.32 23.17
N ALA A 223 -4.37 -38.58 22.38
CA ALA A 223 -4.49 -39.14 21.04
C ALA A 223 -4.60 -40.67 21.06
N SER A 224 -5.32 -41.23 20.08
CA SER A 224 -5.19 -42.63 19.70
C SER A 224 -5.23 -42.78 18.18
N THR A 225 -4.09 -43.15 17.63
CA THR A 225 -3.88 -43.55 16.23
C THR A 225 -4.57 -44.88 15.93
N THR A 226 -5.26 -44.98 14.78
CA THR A 226 -5.27 -46.25 14.02
C THR A 226 -5.41 -45.99 12.51
N SER A 227 -4.57 -46.66 11.74
CA SER A 227 -4.65 -46.82 10.27
C SER A 227 -5.59 -48.00 9.92
N THR A 228 -5.88 -48.44 8.68
CA THR A 228 -5.18 -48.33 7.38
C THR A 228 -6.14 -48.77 6.25
N THR A 229 -5.97 -48.28 5.00
CA THR A 229 -6.41 -48.87 3.70
C THR A 229 -7.91 -49.23 3.51
N THR A 230 -8.56 -49.23 2.34
CA THR A 230 -8.23 -49.16 0.90
C THR A 230 -9.46 -48.48 0.21
N GLN A 231 -9.57 -48.10 -1.06
CA GLN A 231 -8.77 -48.26 -2.29
C GLN A 231 -9.05 -47.04 -3.23
N ALA A 232 -8.58 -47.07 -4.49
CA ALA A 232 -8.86 -46.04 -5.50
C ALA A 232 -9.66 -46.58 -6.69
N SER A 233 -10.63 -45.81 -7.20
CA SER A 233 -11.15 -45.95 -8.57
C SER A 233 -11.94 -44.72 -9.05
N SER A 234 -11.84 -44.44 -10.35
CA SER A 234 -12.78 -43.69 -11.21
C SER A 234 -13.20 -42.26 -10.82
N SER A 235 -12.42 -41.29 -11.31
CA SER A 235 -12.83 -40.18 -12.20
C SER A 235 -14.25 -39.58 -12.15
N THR A 236 -14.26 -38.24 -12.17
CA THR A 236 -15.33 -37.32 -12.65
C THR A 236 -16.68 -37.31 -11.92
N GLU A 237 -16.82 -36.46 -10.88
CA GLU A 237 -17.99 -35.56 -10.70
C GLU A 237 -17.87 -34.44 -9.63
N HIS A 238 -16.67 -33.95 -9.29
CA HIS A 238 -16.51 -32.87 -8.28
C HIS A 238 -15.65 -31.70 -8.78
N GLN A 239 -16.27 -30.77 -9.52
CA GLN A 239 -15.71 -29.45 -9.84
C GLN A 239 -16.76 -28.34 -9.63
N VAL A 240 -17.07 -28.05 -8.36
CA VAL A 240 -17.77 -26.81 -7.95
C VAL A 240 -16.93 -26.01 -6.93
N ALA A 241 -16.04 -26.69 -6.18
CA ALA A 241 -14.88 -26.04 -5.60
C ALA A 241 -13.77 -25.96 -6.67
N SER A 242 -13.46 -24.76 -7.14
CA SER A 242 -12.19 -24.50 -7.83
C SER A 242 -11.04 -24.91 -6.93
N GLU A 243 -10.16 -25.80 -7.38
CA GLU A 243 -9.00 -26.21 -6.57
C GLU A 243 -8.06 -25.04 -6.32
N PHE A 244 -8.13 -24.48 -5.10
CA PHE A 244 -7.17 -23.52 -4.60
C PHE A 244 -5.77 -24.14 -4.63
N LYS A 245 -4.77 -23.43 -5.17
CA LYS A 245 -3.45 -24.02 -5.38
C LYS A 245 -2.59 -23.94 -4.13
N GLN A 246 -2.76 -22.90 -3.31
CA GLN A 246 -1.86 -22.64 -2.19
C GLN A 246 -2.22 -23.39 -0.90
N ALA A 247 -1.19 -23.86 -0.20
CA ALA A 247 -1.33 -24.62 1.04
C ALA A 247 -1.96 -23.80 2.19
N GLN A 248 -1.72 -22.48 2.26
CA GLN A 248 -2.30 -21.59 3.27
C GLN A 248 -3.84 -21.54 3.17
N VAL A 249 -4.37 -21.36 1.96
CA VAL A 249 -5.83 -21.33 1.71
C VAL A 249 -6.47 -22.69 2.02
N LYS A 250 -5.81 -23.80 1.66
CA LYS A 250 -6.24 -25.15 2.05
C LYS A 250 -6.26 -25.34 3.58
N ARG A 251 -5.27 -24.80 4.30
CA ARG A 251 -5.21 -24.86 5.77
C ARG A 251 -6.37 -24.09 6.40
N ILE A 252 -6.70 -22.89 5.90
CA ILE A 252 -7.87 -22.12 6.36
C ILE A 252 -9.16 -22.92 6.13
N LEU A 253 -9.37 -23.47 4.93
CA LEU A 253 -10.57 -24.27 4.61
C LEU A 253 -10.75 -25.52 5.49
N GLY A 254 -9.65 -26.14 5.94
CA GLY A 254 -9.68 -27.30 6.83
C GLY A 254 -9.81 -26.97 8.31
N HIS A 255 -9.16 -25.90 8.78
CA HIS A 255 -9.11 -25.51 10.20
C HIS A 255 -10.23 -24.55 10.62
N ALA A 256 -10.83 -23.79 9.69
CA ALA A 256 -11.95 -22.93 9.99
C ALA A 256 -13.20 -23.77 10.31
N VAL A 257 -13.76 -23.56 11.51
CA VAL A 257 -14.93 -24.31 12.01
C VAL A 257 -16.17 -23.42 12.00
N VAL A 258 -17.27 -23.95 11.45
CA VAL A 258 -18.60 -23.35 11.47
C VAL A 258 -19.48 -24.11 12.47
N TYR A 259 -20.13 -23.37 13.38
CA TYR A 259 -21.00 -23.93 14.41
C TYR A 259 -22.48 -23.84 13.97
N ARG A 260 -23.23 -24.92 14.14
CA ARG A 260 -24.67 -25.00 13.78
C ARG A 260 -25.56 -24.80 15.02
N GLN A 261 -26.79 -24.34 14.82
CA GLN A 261 -27.81 -24.16 15.88
C GLN A 261 -28.02 -25.37 16.80
N HIS A 262 -27.76 -26.60 16.34
CA HIS A 262 -27.90 -27.84 17.12
C HIS A 262 -26.63 -28.26 17.89
N GLY A 263 -25.66 -27.36 18.09
CA GLY A 263 -24.39 -27.65 18.79
C GLY A 263 -23.35 -28.43 17.98
N ASN A 264 -23.76 -29.04 16.85
CA ASN A 264 -22.84 -29.68 15.91
C ASN A 264 -21.93 -28.65 15.21
N TRP A 265 -20.69 -29.03 14.95
CA TRP A 265 -19.70 -28.23 14.22
C TRP A 265 -19.19 -28.97 12.97
N MET A 266 -18.67 -28.21 12.00
CA MET A 266 -18.12 -28.74 10.74
C MET A 266 -17.06 -27.80 10.18
N SER A 267 -16.18 -28.30 9.30
CA SER A 267 -15.22 -27.42 8.61
C SER A 267 -15.95 -26.48 7.64
N LEU A 268 -15.34 -25.32 7.36
CA LEU A 268 -15.84 -24.34 6.41
C LEU A 268 -16.10 -24.96 5.02
N SER A 269 -15.19 -25.81 4.53
CA SER A 269 -15.34 -26.51 3.25
C SER A 269 -16.56 -27.45 3.25
N ALA A 270 -16.76 -28.24 4.30
CA ALA A 270 -17.91 -29.13 4.44
C ALA A 270 -19.22 -28.34 4.55
N TYR A 271 -19.23 -27.24 5.32
CA TYR A 271 -20.37 -26.33 5.42
C TYR A 271 -20.78 -25.75 4.07
N MET A 272 -19.82 -25.22 3.29
CA MET A 272 -20.09 -24.68 1.96
C MET A 272 -20.67 -25.75 1.03
N HIS A 273 -20.18 -27.00 1.11
CA HIS A 273 -20.71 -28.11 0.31
C HIS A 273 -22.15 -28.48 0.70
N ASP A 274 -22.43 -28.66 2.00
CA ASP A 274 -23.78 -28.96 2.52
C ASP A 274 -24.78 -27.84 2.18
N VAL A 275 -24.38 -26.57 2.26
CA VAL A 275 -25.24 -25.44 1.86
C VAL A 275 -25.54 -25.45 0.36
N VAL A 276 -24.58 -25.83 -0.49
CA VAL A 276 -24.82 -25.97 -1.94
C VAL A 276 -25.72 -27.19 -2.23
N GLU A 277 -25.47 -28.34 -1.61
CA GLU A 277 -26.28 -29.54 -1.79
C GLU A 277 -27.72 -29.35 -1.30
N THR A 278 -27.92 -28.73 -0.13
CA THR A 278 -29.26 -28.41 0.36
C THR A 278 -30.00 -27.46 -0.58
N THR A 279 -29.33 -26.50 -1.25
CA THR A 279 -30.00 -25.69 -2.29
C THR A 279 -30.37 -26.48 -3.54
N LYS A 280 -29.56 -27.45 -3.97
CA LYS A 280 -29.91 -28.33 -5.10
C LYS A 280 -31.13 -29.21 -4.78
N ARG A 281 -31.34 -29.54 -3.50
CA ARG A 281 -32.48 -30.34 -3.01
C ARG A 281 -33.77 -29.52 -2.79
N MET A 282 -33.71 -28.18 -2.81
CA MET A 282 -34.92 -27.36 -2.73
C MET A 282 -35.73 -27.49 -4.02
N PRO A 283 -37.03 -27.87 -3.96
CA PRO A 283 -37.84 -28.00 -5.16
C PRO A 283 -37.98 -26.62 -5.83
N VAL A 284 -37.67 -26.56 -7.13
CA VAL A 284 -37.85 -25.35 -7.93
C VAL A 284 -39.33 -24.96 -7.91
N ARG A 285 -39.65 -23.77 -7.40
CA ARG A 285 -41.03 -23.26 -7.31
C ARG A 285 -41.78 -23.48 -8.63
N THR A 286 -42.95 -24.09 -8.52
CA THR A 286 -43.82 -24.37 -9.65
C THR A 286 -44.16 -23.08 -10.39
N VAL A 287 -44.49 -23.17 -11.68
CA VAL A 287 -44.86 -21.99 -12.48
C VAL A 287 -46.07 -21.27 -11.87
N SER A 288 -46.97 -22.02 -11.24
CA SER A 288 -48.11 -21.52 -10.45
C SER A 288 -47.71 -20.72 -9.20
N GLU A 289 -46.69 -21.15 -8.46
CA GLU A 289 -46.24 -20.45 -7.25
C GLU A 289 -45.48 -19.16 -7.60
N ARG A 290 -44.63 -19.20 -8.63
CA ARG A 290 -43.98 -17.99 -9.18
C ARG A 290 -45.01 -16.95 -9.61
N ARG A 291 -46.00 -17.34 -10.44
CA ARG A 291 -47.13 -16.47 -10.82
C ARG A 291 -47.96 -15.91 -9.66
N LYS A 292 -47.89 -16.50 -8.45
CA LYS A 292 -48.56 -15.99 -7.24
C LYS A 292 -47.68 -15.10 -6.36
N GLN A 293 -46.35 -15.25 -6.42
CA GLN A 293 -45.41 -14.62 -5.46
C GLN A 293 -44.45 -13.60 -6.08
N ASP A 294 -44.27 -13.59 -7.41
CA ASP A 294 -43.43 -12.59 -8.10
C ASP A 294 -44.06 -11.18 -8.01
N PHE A 295 -43.33 -10.12 -8.40
CA PHE A 295 -43.66 -8.70 -8.12
C PHE A 295 -45.11 -8.24 -8.38
N LEU A 296 -45.81 -8.81 -9.37
CA LEU A 296 -47.24 -8.55 -9.66
C LEU A 296 -48.15 -9.78 -9.45
N GLY A 297 -47.58 -10.91 -9.05
CA GLY A 297 -48.28 -12.17 -8.81
C GLY A 297 -49.38 -12.07 -7.75
N PRO A 298 -49.13 -11.45 -6.57
CA PRO A 298 -50.16 -11.26 -5.55
C PRO A 298 -51.33 -10.39 -6.02
N PHE A 299 -51.11 -9.48 -6.97
CA PHE A 299 -52.15 -8.62 -7.53
C PHE A 299 -53.07 -9.37 -8.51
N PHE A 300 -52.49 -10.18 -9.41
CA PHE A 300 -53.29 -10.91 -10.41
C PHE A 300 -53.81 -12.28 -9.93
N HIS A 301 -53.10 -12.95 -9.00
CA HIS A 301 -53.37 -14.35 -8.61
C HIS A 301 -53.38 -14.59 -7.09
N GLY A 302 -53.14 -13.57 -6.26
CA GLY A 302 -53.05 -13.67 -4.79
C GLY A 302 -54.37 -13.50 -4.03
N GLY A 303 -55.51 -13.43 -4.75
CA GLY A 303 -56.82 -13.18 -4.14
C GLY A 303 -56.92 -11.79 -3.49
N ARG A 304 -57.91 -11.62 -2.60
CA ARG A 304 -58.24 -10.32 -1.99
C ARG A 304 -57.09 -9.76 -1.14
N GLU A 305 -56.40 -10.62 -0.39
CA GLU A 305 -55.30 -10.20 0.50
C GLU A 305 -54.06 -9.76 -0.30
N GLY A 306 -53.65 -10.53 -1.30
CA GLY A 306 -52.54 -10.17 -2.19
C GLY A 306 -52.77 -8.87 -2.96
N GLN A 307 -54.00 -8.64 -3.41
CA GLN A 307 -54.42 -7.39 -4.06
C GLN A 307 -54.33 -6.20 -3.11
N VAL A 308 -54.81 -6.33 -1.86
CA VAL A 308 -54.73 -5.25 -0.86
C VAL A 308 -53.27 -4.91 -0.53
N VAL A 309 -52.38 -5.89 -0.42
CA VAL A 309 -50.95 -5.65 -0.16
C VAL A 309 -50.26 -4.91 -1.31
N VAL A 310 -50.47 -5.33 -2.57
CA VAL A 310 -49.85 -4.64 -3.73
C VAL A 310 -50.48 -3.26 -3.92
N LEU A 311 -51.79 -3.11 -3.79
CA LEU A 311 -52.47 -1.84 -3.97
C LEU A 311 -52.14 -0.84 -2.86
N THR A 312 -51.96 -1.28 -1.60
CA THR A 312 -51.41 -0.41 -0.55
C THR A 312 -49.95 -0.08 -0.79
N ALA A 313 -49.11 -0.99 -1.28
CA ALA A 313 -47.72 -0.68 -1.65
C ALA A 313 -47.63 0.35 -2.80
N LEU A 314 -48.51 0.26 -3.80
CA LEU A 314 -48.59 1.19 -4.93
C LEU A 314 -49.09 2.57 -4.48
N LEU A 315 -50.12 2.62 -3.64
CA LEU A 315 -50.59 3.86 -3.00
C LEU A 315 -49.51 4.49 -2.09
N ARG A 316 -48.69 3.68 -1.41
CA ARG A 316 -47.54 4.15 -0.61
C ARG A 316 -46.41 4.71 -1.47
N GLY A 317 -46.18 4.14 -2.66
CA GLY A 317 -45.25 4.69 -3.66
C GLY A 317 -45.75 6.02 -4.24
N LEU A 318 -47.06 6.14 -4.47
CA LEU A 318 -47.72 7.41 -4.84
C LEU A 318 -47.69 8.45 -3.70
N GLY A 319 -47.69 8.00 -2.45
CA GLY A 319 -47.54 8.83 -1.24
C GLY A 319 -46.12 9.35 -0.99
N LEU A 320 -45.15 9.06 -1.86
CA LEU A 320 -43.73 9.42 -1.70
C LEU A 320 -43.37 10.80 -2.28
N VAL A 321 -44.36 11.72 -2.35
CA VAL A 321 -44.12 13.16 -2.47
C VAL A 321 -44.33 13.78 -1.09
N LEU A 322 -43.20 14.06 -0.41
CA LEU A 322 -43.08 14.56 0.96
C LEU A 322 -44.04 15.72 1.31
N SER A 323 -45.20 15.37 1.87
CA SER A 323 -45.90 16.19 2.86
C SER A 323 -46.28 17.66 2.52
N PRO A 324 -46.47 18.14 1.27
CA PRO A 324 -46.88 19.54 1.07
C PRO A 324 -48.32 19.72 1.57
N VAL A 325 -49.16 18.71 1.30
CA VAL A 325 -50.57 18.66 1.71
C VAL A 325 -50.69 18.62 3.24
N ARG A 326 -49.88 17.83 3.94
CA ARG A 326 -49.89 17.79 5.41
C ARG A 326 -49.39 19.10 6.02
N LEU A 327 -48.34 19.71 5.46
CA LEU A 327 -47.86 21.03 5.92
C LEU A 327 -48.90 22.14 5.66
N LEU A 328 -49.65 22.07 4.55
CA LEU A 328 -50.78 22.96 4.27
C LEU A 328 -51.97 22.72 5.21
N VAL A 329 -52.30 21.47 5.53
CA VAL A 329 -53.43 21.14 6.43
C VAL A 329 -53.11 21.49 7.89
N GLU A 330 -51.93 21.11 8.40
CA GLU A 330 -51.48 21.50 9.73
C GLU A 330 -51.30 23.03 9.80
N GLY A 331 -50.75 23.65 8.76
CA GLY A 331 -50.63 25.11 8.65
C GLY A 331 -51.98 25.83 8.64
N ALA A 332 -52.99 25.31 7.95
CA ALA A 332 -54.34 25.87 7.93
C ALA A 332 -55.05 25.74 9.29
N TRP A 333 -54.90 24.59 9.97
CA TRP A 333 -55.38 24.41 11.35
C TRP A 333 -54.71 25.37 12.32
N TRP A 334 -53.39 25.57 12.19
CA TRP A 334 -52.65 26.54 13.00
C TRP A 334 -53.11 27.97 12.73
N LEU A 335 -53.32 28.32 11.45
CA LEU A 335 -53.86 29.63 11.06
C LEU A 335 -55.25 29.85 11.69
N GLN A 336 -56.15 28.86 11.63
CA GLN A 336 -57.50 28.98 12.17
C GLN A 336 -57.51 29.09 13.70
N TYR A 337 -56.63 28.38 14.40
CA TYR A 337 -56.47 28.47 15.85
C TYR A 337 -55.93 29.84 16.31
N TYR A 338 -54.90 30.36 15.63
CA TYR A 338 -54.39 31.70 15.95
C TYR A 338 -55.32 32.82 15.51
N TRP A 339 -56.05 32.65 14.40
CA TRP A 339 -57.06 33.60 13.94
C TRP A 339 -58.24 33.68 14.92
N SER A 340 -58.73 32.55 15.43
CA SER A 340 -59.80 32.56 16.44
C SER A 340 -59.34 33.20 17.75
N HIS A 341 -58.11 32.93 18.22
CA HIS A 341 -57.52 33.62 19.37
C HIS A 341 -57.37 35.14 19.16
N LEU A 342 -56.93 35.56 17.97
CA LEU A 342 -56.76 36.98 17.65
C LEU A 342 -58.12 37.71 17.55
N LEU A 343 -59.14 37.06 16.99
CA LEU A 343 -60.52 37.56 17.01
C LEU A 343 -61.05 37.73 18.45
N HIS A 344 -60.74 36.81 19.37
CA HIS A 344 -61.12 36.92 20.78
C HIS A 344 -60.45 38.09 21.52
N CYS A 345 -59.29 38.55 21.07
CA CYS A 345 -58.59 39.69 21.67
C CYS A 345 -59.03 41.05 21.12
N VAL A 346 -59.64 41.10 19.93
CA VAL A 346 -59.93 42.36 19.20
C VAL A 346 -61.43 42.70 19.15
N LEU A 347 -62.32 41.71 19.18
CA LEU A 347 -63.76 41.91 19.04
C LEU A 347 -64.50 41.88 20.38
N PRO A 348 -65.51 42.76 20.60
CA PRO A 348 -66.36 42.68 21.77
C PRO A 348 -67.22 41.41 21.76
N SER A 349 -67.52 40.88 22.95
CA SER A 349 -68.13 39.57 23.19
C SER A 349 -69.50 39.35 22.51
N SER A 350 -70.23 40.42 22.19
CA SER A 350 -71.51 40.37 21.47
C SER A 350 -71.40 39.97 20.01
N VAL A 351 -70.26 40.19 19.36
CA VAL A 351 -70.00 39.75 17.97
C VAL A 351 -69.48 38.32 17.95
N LEU A 352 -68.69 37.95 18.96
CA LEU A 352 -68.13 36.61 19.12
C LEU A 352 -69.21 35.55 19.38
N SER A 353 -70.27 35.85 20.14
CA SER A 353 -71.37 34.91 20.35
C SER A 353 -72.15 34.63 19.06
N LEU A 354 -72.39 35.64 18.23
CA LEU A 354 -72.98 35.48 16.90
C LEU A 354 -72.08 34.65 15.99
N TRP A 355 -70.78 34.91 15.98
CA TRP A 355 -69.81 34.12 15.20
C TRP A 355 -69.75 32.66 15.68
N GLN A 356 -69.73 32.41 16.99
CA GLN A 356 -69.80 31.06 17.56
C GLN A 356 -71.08 30.33 17.13
N THR A 357 -72.26 30.96 17.21
CA THR A 357 -73.50 30.33 16.72
C THR A 357 -73.51 30.02 15.22
N ILE A 358 -72.71 30.73 14.41
CA ILE A 358 -72.54 30.44 12.98
C ILE A 358 -71.54 29.29 12.78
N VAL A 359 -70.44 29.26 13.54
CA VAL A 359 -69.46 28.17 13.51
C VAL A 359 -70.09 26.86 13.99
N ASP A 360 -70.81 26.87 15.12
CA ASP A 360 -71.55 25.72 15.67
C ASP A 360 -72.65 25.22 14.72
N ALA A 361 -73.20 26.10 13.86
CA ALA A 361 -74.16 25.72 12.81
C ALA A 361 -73.49 25.15 11.55
N VAL A 362 -72.18 25.34 11.38
CA VAL A 362 -71.37 24.87 10.24
C VAL A 362 -70.52 23.65 10.59
N GLU A 363 -70.13 23.48 11.87
CA GLU A 363 -69.59 22.23 12.43
C GLU A 363 -70.69 21.17 12.55
N LEU A 364 -71.12 20.68 11.38
CA LEU A 364 -72.07 19.60 11.24
C LEU A 364 -71.42 18.27 11.65
N ASP A 365 -71.40 17.98 12.95
CA ASP A 365 -71.00 16.68 13.47
C ASP A 365 -72.13 15.64 13.24
N TRP A 366 -72.25 15.21 11.97
CA TRP A 366 -73.35 14.38 11.45
C TRP A 366 -73.52 13.03 12.16
N ARG A 367 -72.56 12.62 13.01
CA ARG A 367 -72.65 11.40 13.84
C ARG A 367 -73.85 11.43 14.82
N TYR A 368 -74.40 12.62 15.15
CA TYR A 368 -75.48 12.77 16.14
C TYR A 368 -76.70 13.64 15.73
N GLN A 369 -77.03 13.76 14.43
CA GLN A 369 -78.29 14.45 14.06
C GLN A 369 -79.56 13.64 14.42
N LYS A 370 -80.41 14.22 15.27
CA LYS A 370 -81.74 13.68 15.66
C LYS A 370 -82.88 14.02 14.69
N SER A 371 -82.67 14.85 13.65
CA SER A 371 -83.75 15.30 12.76
C SER A 371 -83.99 14.36 11.56
N LEU A 372 -85.22 13.87 11.43
CA LEU A 372 -85.64 12.95 10.37
C LEU A 372 -85.72 13.58 8.96
N THR A 373 -85.82 14.91 8.88
CA THR A 373 -86.01 15.67 7.63
C THR A 373 -84.76 15.70 6.75
N LEU A 374 -83.58 15.95 7.34
CA LEU A 374 -82.30 16.00 6.60
C LEU A 374 -81.85 14.62 6.08
N ARG A 375 -82.20 13.53 6.78
CA ARG A 375 -82.06 12.16 6.24
C ARG A 375 -82.91 11.91 5.00
N ARG A 376 -84.08 12.56 4.87
CA ARG A 376 -85.02 12.34 3.76
C ARG A 376 -84.65 13.16 2.52
N MET A 377 -84.04 14.34 2.66
CA MET A 377 -83.56 15.14 1.52
C MET A 377 -82.23 14.66 0.92
N SER A 378 -81.34 14.03 1.70
CA SER A 378 -79.99 13.64 1.24
C SER A 378 -79.89 12.26 0.56
N GLN A 379 -80.96 11.46 0.57
CA GLN A 379 -81.04 10.09 0.02
C GLN A 379 -79.84 9.17 0.36
N GLY A 380 -79.18 9.41 1.50
CA GLY A 380 -77.96 8.68 1.91
C GLY A 380 -76.71 8.94 1.06
N ARG A 381 -76.77 9.70 -0.04
CA ARG A 381 -75.61 9.96 -0.93
C ARG A 381 -74.51 10.75 -0.22
N VAL A 382 -74.88 11.76 0.55
CA VAL A 382 -73.94 12.59 1.33
C VAL A 382 -73.27 11.77 2.44
N PHE A 383 -74.02 10.87 3.09
CA PHE A 383 -73.48 9.95 4.10
C PHE A 383 -72.42 9.02 3.50
N TRP A 384 -72.71 8.38 2.36
CA TRP A 384 -71.72 7.55 1.66
C TRP A 384 -70.49 8.35 1.23
N TRP A 385 -70.67 9.57 0.68
CA TRP A 385 -69.56 10.41 0.24
C TRP A 385 -68.63 10.80 1.41
N TYR A 386 -69.21 11.23 2.54
CA TYR A 386 -68.44 11.51 3.76
C TYR A 386 -67.77 10.24 4.32
N TRP A 387 -68.47 9.10 4.36
CA TRP A 387 -67.89 7.83 4.85
C TRP A 387 -66.71 7.36 4.00
N TYR A 388 -66.81 7.43 2.67
CA TYR A 388 -65.68 7.12 1.78
C TYR A 388 -64.52 8.11 1.94
N ILE A 389 -64.80 9.40 2.14
CA ILE A 389 -63.76 10.41 2.37
C ILE A 389 -63.11 10.27 3.74
N SER A 390 -63.86 9.99 4.80
CA SER A 390 -63.30 9.79 6.14
C SER A 390 -62.45 8.51 6.19
N SER A 391 -62.93 7.40 5.60
CA SER A 391 -62.12 6.18 5.50
C SER A 391 -60.90 6.35 4.59
N GLY A 392 -61.02 7.12 3.50
CA GLY A 392 -59.87 7.49 2.66
C GLY A 392 -58.84 8.34 3.42
N ALA A 393 -59.30 9.31 4.21
CA ALA A 393 -58.46 10.17 5.03
C ALA A 393 -57.77 9.38 6.16
N GLU A 394 -58.49 8.50 6.88
CA GLU A 394 -57.91 7.61 7.89
C GLU A 394 -56.82 6.71 7.30
N VAL A 395 -57.07 6.08 6.14
CA VAL A 395 -56.07 5.24 5.45
C VAL A 395 -54.84 6.04 5.02
N VAL A 396 -55.01 7.28 4.55
CA VAL A 396 -53.90 8.18 4.20
C VAL A 396 -53.15 8.69 5.44
N TRP A 397 -53.84 8.89 6.57
CA TRP A 397 -53.27 9.38 7.82
C TRP A 397 -52.46 8.31 8.57
N ASP A 398 -52.93 7.06 8.55
CA ASP A 398 -52.24 5.92 9.16
C ASP A 398 -51.15 5.32 8.24
N ALA A 399 -51.24 5.54 6.92
CA ALA A 399 -50.26 5.01 5.95
C ALA A 399 -48.80 5.32 6.32
N PRO A 400 -48.40 6.55 6.74
CA PRO A 400 -47.05 6.87 7.20
C PRO A 400 -46.56 6.05 8.41
N VAL A 401 -47.43 5.75 9.36
CA VAL A 401 -47.06 4.98 10.56
C VAL A 401 -46.86 3.51 10.21
N VAL A 402 -47.72 2.97 9.34
CA VAL A 402 -47.65 1.56 8.91
C VAL A 402 -46.56 1.36 7.85
N THR A 403 -46.22 2.35 7.00
CA THR A 403 -45.01 2.30 6.16
C THR A 403 -43.76 2.33 7.00
N TYR A 404 -43.68 3.21 8.00
CA TYR A 404 -42.53 3.29 8.88
C TYR A 404 -42.27 1.94 9.58
N LYS A 405 -43.28 1.31 10.17
CA LYS A 405 -43.17 -0.03 10.77
C LYS A 405 -42.86 -1.17 9.77
N TYR A 406 -43.17 -0.99 8.49
CA TYR A 406 -42.88 -1.98 7.44
C TYR A 406 -41.46 -1.84 6.88
N LEU A 407 -40.97 -0.61 6.71
CA LEU A 407 -39.61 -0.30 6.26
C LEU A 407 -38.58 -0.47 7.38
N PHE A 408 -38.98 -0.18 8.61
CA PHE A 408 -38.16 -0.29 9.82
C PHE A 408 -38.89 -1.20 10.84
N PRO A 409 -38.88 -2.53 10.62
CA PRO A 409 -39.41 -3.47 11.61
C PRO A 409 -38.60 -3.38 12.91
N THR A 410 -39.27 -3.63 14.03
CA THR A 410 -38.60 -3.83 15.33
C THR A 410 -37.70 -5.06 15.25
N LEU A 411 -36.46 -4.94 15.75
CA LEU A 411 -35.42 -5.96 15.67
C LEU A 411 -35.01 -6.40 17.07
N ASP A 412 -35.04 -7.71 17.29
CA ASP A 412 -34.70 -8.33 18.55
C ASP A 412 -33.25 -8.83 18.55
N MET A 413 -32.32 -7.93 18.87
CA MET A 413 -30.87 -8.20 18.82
C MET A 413 -30.38 -9.32 19.76
N THR A 414 -31.25 -9.91 20.59
CA THR A 414 -30.89 -11.09 21.41
C THR A 414 -30.76 -12.38 20.59
N VAL A 415 -31.37 -12.46 19.40
CA VAL A 415 -31.28 -13.63 18.52
C VAL A 415 -30.06 -13.49 17.60
N VAL A 416 -29.06 -14.35 17.79
CA VAL A 416 -27.81 -14.39 17.02
C VAL A 416 -27.59 -15.79 16.46
N LEU A 417 -27.34 -15.91 15.16
CA LEU A 417 -27.05 -17.22 14.54
C LEU A 417 -25.61 -17.66 14.84
N PRO A 418 -25.36 -18.87 15.36
CA PRO A 418 -23.99 -19.38 15.54
C PRO A 418 -23.25 -19.55 14.19
N GLU A 419 -23.97 -19.90 13.12
CA GLU A 419 -23.42 -19.99 11.76
C GLU A 419 -22.93 -18.62 11.31
N ALA A 420 -23.78 -17.58 11.38
CA ALA A 420 -23.44 -16.22 11.00
C ALA A 420 -22.29 -15.66 11.86
N LYS A 421 -22.30 -15.91 13.19
CA LYS A 421 -21.23 -15.51 14.11
C LYS A 421 -19.89 -16.16 13.77
N SER A 422 -19.87 -17.45 13.44
CA SER A 422 -18.65 -18.15 13.04
C SER A 422 -18.12 -17.71 11.67
N LEU A 423 -19.00 -17.49 10.69
CA LEU A 423 -18.63 -16.94 9.37
C LEU A 423 -18.07 -15.51 9.45
N ARG A 424 -18.63 -14.65 10.33
CA ARG A 424 -18.07 -13.31 10.63
C ARG A 424 -16.64 -13.40 11.15
N LYS A 425 -16.37 -14.32 12.09
CA LYS A 425 -15.02 -14.55 12.62
C LYS A 425 -14.05 -15.00 11.52
N ILE A 426 -14.46 -15.97 10.70
CA ILE A 426 -13.66 -16.48 9.57
C ILE A 426 -13.30 -15.36 8.58
N ILE A 427 -14.23 -14.44 8.27
CA ILE A 427 -13.95 -13.29 7.40
C ILE A 427 -12.96 -12.32 8.07
N ALA A 428 -13.09 -12.06 9.38
CA ALA A 428 -12.14 -11.23 10.11
C ALA A 428 -10.73 -11.85 10.15
N ASP A 429 -10.63 -13.17 10.33
CA ASP A 429 -9.36 -13.91 10.28
C ASP A 429 -8.72 -13.83 8.87
N ILE A 430 -9.52 -13.96 7.80
CA ILE A 430 -9.06 -13.78 6.41
C ILE A 430 -8.61 -12.34 6.14
N ASP A 431 -9.29 -11.33 6.68
CA ASP A 431 -8.90 -9.92 6.54
C ASP A 431 -7.60 -9.60 7.28
N HIS A 432 -7.37 -10.22 8.44
CA HIS A 432 -6.09 -10.14 9.14
C HIS A 432 -4.94 -10.75 8.29
N ASP A 433 -5.15 -11.94 7.72
CA ASP A 433 -4.17 -12.58 6.83
C ASP A 433 -3.91 -11.77 5.54
N LEU A 434 -4.95 -11.14 4.97
CA LEU A 434 -4.82 -10.23 3.82
C LEU A 434 -4.01 -8.97 4.15
N ALA A 435 -4.27 -8.36 5.32
CA ALA A 435 -3.51 -7.20 5.79
C ALA A 435 -2.05 -7.56 6.08
N ARG A 436 -1.80 -8.71 6.71
CA ARG A 436 -0.45 -9.23 6.96
C ARG A 436 0.32 -9.45 5.65
N THR A 437 -0.28 -10.15 4.70
CA THR A 437 0.33 -10.41 3.38
C THR A 437 0.63 -9.11 2.63
N GLN A 438 -0.22 -8.08 2.78
CA GLN A 438 0.03 -6.77 2.20
C GLN A 438 1.24 -6.08 2.87
N LEU A 439 1.32 -6.07 4.20
CA LEU A 439 2.46 -5.52 4.94
C LEU A 439 3.77 -6.22 4.59
N ASP A 440 3.76 -7.56 4.43
CA ASP A 440 4.94 -8.33 4.02
C ASP A 440 5.41 -7.91 2.61
N MET A 441 4.48 -7.74 1.65
CA MET A 441 4.80 -7.24 0.31
C MET A 441 5.32 -5.79 0.34
N ASP A 442 4.71 -4.92 1.14
CA ASP A 442 5.12 -3.51 1.24
C ASP A 442 6.51 -3.37 1.89
N ALA A 443 6.82 -4.20 2.90
CA ALA A 443 8.15 -4.28 3.51
C ALA A 443 9.21 -4.79 2.51
N LEU A 444 8.89 -5.79 1.69
CA LEU A 444 9.78 -6.22 0.61
C LEU A 444 10.01 -5.10 -0.40
N ASN A 445 8.96 -4.40 -0.85
CA ASN A 445 9.07 -3.29 -1.80
C ASN A 445 9.87 -2.11 -1.25
N GLN A 446 9.74 -1.80 0.05
CA GLN A 446 10.49 -0.73 0.72
C GLN A 446 12.02 -0.90 0.60
N VAL A 447 12.51 -2.14 0.46
CA VAL A 447 13.94 -2.41 0.25
C VAL A 447 14.50 -1.77 -1.03
N ASP A 448 13.69 -1.63 -2.09
CA ASP A 448 14.12 -1.01 -3.37
C ASP A 448 13.82 0.49 -3.42
N ALA A 449 12.98 1.00 -2.52
CA ALA A 449 12.71 2.44 -2.41
C ALA A 449 13.92 3.22 -1.87
N VAL A 450 14.92 2.52 -1.32
CA VAL A 450 16.20 3.06 -0.88
C VAL A 450 17.11 3.25 -2.10
N ASP A 451 17.49 4.50 -2.38
CA ASP A 451 18.44 4.83 -3.44
C ASP A 451 19.88 4.41 -3.06
N TYR A 452 20.28 3.20 -3.45
CA TYR A 452 21.64 2.70 -3.24
C TYR A 452 22.68 3.27 -4.22
N GLY A 453 22.27 3.98 -5.28
CA GLY A 453 23.13 4.30 -6.43
C GLY A 453 23.62 3.06 -7.21
N ASP A 454 24.17 3.28 -8.41
CA ASP A 454 24.49 2.22 -9.39
C ASP A 454 25.49 1.16 -8.89
N CYS A 455 26.39 1.51 -7.97
CA CYS A 455 27.49 0.62 -7.55
C CYS A 455 27.53 0.32 -6.05
N CYS A 456 26.87 1.11 -5.20
CA CYS A 456 27.10 1.09 -3.75
C CYS A 456 26.21 0.09 -2.99
N ARG A 457 25.22 -0.58 -3.61
CA ARG A 457 24.38 -1.60 -2.96
C ARG A 457 25.18 -2.71 -2.25
N ILE A 458 26.38 -3.04 -2.74
CA ILE A 458 27.31 -4.03 -2.16
C ILE A 458 27.79 -3.64 -0.73
N LEU A 459 27.66 -2.37 -0.35
CA LEU A 459 28.04 -1.84 0.96
C LEU A 459 26.93 -1.98 2.02
N LYS A 460 25.72 -2.38 1.64
CA LYS A 460 24.59 -2.57 2.57
C LYS A 460 24.93 -3.64 3.62
N GLY A 461 24.67 -3.34 4.89
CA GLY A 461 24.96 -4.23 6.02
C GLY A 461 26.45 -4.39 6.32
N THR A 462 27.31 -3.56 5.73
CA THR A 462 28.75 -3.53 6.01
C THR A 462 29.04 -2.36 6.93
N CYS A 463 29.87 -2.56 7.97
CA CYS A 463 30.28 -1.48 8.85
C CYS A 463 31.80 -1.44 8.92
N VAL A 464 32.36 -0.26 8.64
CA VAL A 464 33.80 0.00 8.80
C VAL A 464 34.00 0.72 10.13
N MET A 465 35.03 0.32 10.87
CA MET A 465 35.43 0.96 12.12
C MET A 465 36.85 1.50 11.98
N ALA A 466 37.05 2.76 12.34
CA ALA A 466 38.35 3.40 12.37
C ALA A 466 38.53 4.15 13.70
N GLN A 467 39.64 3.91 14.39
CA GLN A 467 40.02 4.72 15.54
C GLN A 467 40.80 5.94 15.03
N ILE A 468 40.26 7.13 15.29
CA ILE A 468 40.88 8.41 14.94
C ILE A 468 41.07 9.17 16.25
N GLU A 469 42.32 9.48 16.56
CA GLU A 469 42.73 10.00 17.87
C GLU A 469 42.22 9.13 19.04
N LYS A 470 41.25 9.66 19.80
CA LYS A 470 40.64 9.05 20.99
C LYS A 470 39.24 8.47 20.75
N TYR A 471 38.71 8.56 19.53
CA TYR A 471 37.34 8.16 19.20
C TYR A 471 37.31 7.03 18.17
N VAL A 472 36.40 6.07 18.35
CA VAL A 472 36.12 5.01 17.37
C VAL A 472 34.92 5.43 16.52
N TYR A 473 35.17 5.72 15.25
CA TYR A 473 34.12 6.00 14.28
C TYR A 473 33.66 4.70 13.64
N LYS A 474 32.36 4.41 13.73
CA LYS A 474 31.71 3.29 13.07
C LYS A 474 30.77 3.82 11.98
N VAL A 475 31.11 3.56 10.72
CA VAL A 475 30.34 3.98 9.54
C VAL A 475 29.66 2.76 8.93
N CYS A 476 28.33 2.74 8.91
CA CYS A 476 27.52 1.71 8.25
C CYS A 476 26.72 2.36 7.09
N PRO A 477 27.13 2.16 5.82
CA PRO A 477 26.42 2.71 4.66
C PRO A 477 24.95 2.28 4.61
N PHE A 478 24.07 3.23 4.25
CA PHE A 478 22.60 3.08 4.20
C PHE A 478 21.90 2.83 5.55
N GLU A 479 22.64 2.91 6.67
CA GLU A 479 22.10 2.76 8.02
C GLU A 479 22.39 4.01 8.85
N ALA A 480 23.52 4.03 9.57
CA ALA A 480 23.87 5.10 10.48
C ALA A 480 25.38 5.19 10.74
N VAL A 481 25.83 6.38 11.15
CA VAL A 481 27.21 6.65 11.57
C VAL A 481 27.24 6.96 13.06
N HIS A 482 28.19 6.34 13.78
CA HIS A 482 28.37 6.49 15.23
C HIS A 482 29.80 6.91 15.58
N GLN A 483 29.92 7.71 16.64
CA GLN A 483 31.16 8.04 17.34
C GLN A 483 31.10 7.39 18.73
N ASP A 484 31.84 6.30 18.92
CA ASP A 484 31.75 5.37 20.06
C ASP A 484 30.31 4.85 20.30
N LYS A 485 29.53 5.62 21.06
CA LYS A 485 28.12 5.36 21.40
C LYS A 485 27.15 6.45 20.92
N THR A 486 27.67 7.62 20.54
CA THR A 486 26.89 8.78 20.08
C THR A 486 26.53 8.62 18.61
N LEU A 487 25.24 8.75 18.28
CA LEU A 487 24.77 8.79 16.90
C LEU A 487 25.19 10.11 16.23
N LEU A 488 25.96 10.02 15.15
CA LEU A 488 26.30 11.19 14.31
C LEU A 488 25.24 11.47 13.25
N GLY A 489 24.55 10.46 12.73
CA GLY A 489 23.48 10.64 11.75
C GLY A 489 22.98 9.34 11.14
N SER A 490 21.78 9.40 10.59
CA SER A 490 21.12 8.34 9.80
C SER A 490 21.24 8.64 8.30
N TRP A 491 21.34 7.62 7.45
CA TRP A 491 21.44 7.84 6.00
C TRP A 491 20.16 8.48 5.44
N LYS A 492 20.30 9.49 4.58
CA LYS A 492 19.15 10.14 3.90
C LYS A 492 19.20 10.10 2.39
N ARG A 493 20.34 10.51 1.81
CA ARG A 493 20.44 10.82 0.37
C ARG A 493 21.89 10.90 -0.09
N TRP A 494 22.08 10.84 -1.40
CA TRP A 494 23.30 11.26 -2.05
C TRP A 494 23.39 12.79 -2.12
N GLN A 495 24.60 13.33 -2.07
CA GLN A 495 24.84 14.72 -2.44
C GLN A 495 24.70 14.84 -3.97
N PRO A 496 23.88 15.76 -4.50
CA PRO A 496 23.76 15.95 -5.94
C PRO A 496 25.11 16.41 -6.51
N GLN A 497 25.63 15.70 -7.51
CA GLN A 497 26.90 16.01 -8.16
C GLN A 497 26.68 17.05 -9.27
N PRO A 498 27.23 18.28 -9.17
CA PRO A 498 27.20 19.24 -10.27
C PRO A 498 28.11 18.84 -11.45
N ASN A 499 29.16 18.03 -11.22
CA ASN A 499 30.10 17.57 -12.25
C ASN A 499 30.31 16.05 -12.19
N ALA A 500 30.41 15.40 -13.36
CA ALA A 500 30.56 13.94 -13.48
C ALA A 500 31.90 13.36 -12.96
N ASN A 501 32.87 14.21 -12.62
CA ASN A 501 34.19 13.81 -12.09
C ASN A 501 34.28 13.92 -10.55
N GLU A 502 33.20 14.33 -9.87
CA GLU A 502 33.20 14.44 -8.41
C GLU A 502 32.99 13.06 -7.75
N PRO A 503 33.55 12.82 -6.55
CA PRO A 503 33.33 11.58 -5.82
C PRO A 503 31.86 11.47 -5.35
N LEU A 504 31.35 10.24 -5.20
CA LEU A 504 30.03 10.03 -4.62
C LEU A 504 30.07 10.29 -3.11
N THR A 505 29.34 11.31 -2.66
CA THR A 505 29.25 11.68 -1.23
C THR A 505 27.89 11.26 -0.65
N MET A 506 27.93 10.41 0.38
CA MET A 506 26.74 10.03 1.17
C MET A 506 26.46 11.07 2.24
N VAL A 507 25.21 11.54 2.33
CA VAL A 507 24.78 12.49 3.37
C VAL A 507 24.00 11.74 4.45
N PHE A 508 24.45 11.89 5.69
CA PHE A 508 23.80 11.39 6.90
C PHE A 508 23.29 12.59 7.70
N GLU A 509 22.03 12.54 8.14
CA GLU A 509 21.34 13.63 8.84
C GLU A 509 20.53 13.04 10.02
N ASP A 510 19.92 13.89 10.86
CA ASP A 510 19.20 13.51 12.10
C ASP A 510 20.09 12.78 13.14
N GLY A 511 21.31 13.28 13.39
CA GLY A 511 22.15 12.83 14.49
C GLY A 511 21.67 13.27 15.88
N GLU A 512 22.34 12.77 16.94
CA GLU A 512 22.09 13.23 18.31
C GLU A 512 22.24 14.75 18.42
N ARG A 513 21.23 15.41 18.99
CA ARG A 513 21.20 16.87 19.06
C ARG A 513 22.19 17.40 20.08
N CYS A 514 23.08 18.30 19.64
CA CYS A 514 24.00 18.99 20.53
C CYS A 514 23.24 19.92 21.49
N TRP A 515 23.66 19.97 22.75
CA TRP A 515 23.10 20.93 23.72
C TRP A 515 23.33 22.36 23.21
N ASN A 516 22.22 23.08 22.98
CA ASN A 516 22.20 24.42 22.38
C ASN A 516 22.75 24.52 20.94
N GLY A 517 22.76 23.40 20.18
CA GLY A 517 23.20 23.35 18.79
C GLY A 517 22.16 22.72 17.82
N PRO A 518 22.50 22.63 16.53
CA PRO A 518 21.76 21.81 15.57
C PRO A 518 21.87 20.31 15.92
N SER A 519 21.11 19.48 15.21
CA SER A 519 21.44 18.04 15.09
C SER A 519 22.85 17.89 14.53
N ARG A 520 23.54 16.83 14.95
CA ARG A 520 24.79 16.39 14.31
C ARG A 520 24.54 15.96 12.87
#